data_AF-F0H9F0-F1
#
_entry.id   AF-F0H9F0-F1
#
_cell.length_a   1.000
_cell.length_b   1.000
_cell.length_c   1.000
_cell.angle_alpha   90.00
_cell.angle_beta   90.00
_cell.angle_gamma   90.00
#
_symmetry.space_group_name_H-M   'P 1'
#
loop_
_entity.id
_entity.type
_entity.pdbx_description
1 polymer ?
#
loop_
_entity_poly.entity_id
_entity_poly.type
_entity_poly.pdbx_seq_one_letter_code
_entity_poly.pdbx_strand_id
1 'polypeptide(L)'
;MRKTVLGFIASFMVLSAHAQDLKIKKGEVLLDGTPVALVKEEKRVCELSAPDGKKVFTFFITNRTKQGVSTPEDWLQFTSPEGAVFELQNPKDRIVLSNTKYFVYKLLDSRPQLIAGSGINQSAIAGLFGQGSRPFSAKWDSIYAVVKKMEKADEDFTAQHPFSINDNGDIIINKEVVGKVLVNDPSLGKRNYYIKDRVGNQIAEIRLESWSSSENFSNITTCDDRKLPFLQYKTAPQLSENEMVRRMVSKLLANGYALGDMTENIKQRLANKAEAEEQQAADEERQLVKEAREASVNIYNVPGKVVLADGTTHEGCITIIYESIEKKMGKGTGGILDLDAPAMGSAVTLTHNDANGKTEQKFKAADNITVYAGGKTYIGAKGSKDGVLTNAGGSGSINIGTRHPQFFEVRFTDGKGNYILEHPLDKDELYLKLKDRKEAIYLGDKAMLGTRSAKTRTKLTAEYLNRPDMDASKYDTRTLEGLRQLIADYDAAGNK
;
A
#
# COMPACT_ATOMS: atom_id res chain seq x y z
N MET A 1 -30.14 27.30 -10.79
CA MET A 1 -28.95 26.50 -11.17
C MET A 1 -27.61 27.25 -11.16
N ARG A 2 -27.55 28.59 -11.32
CA ARG A 2 -26.28 29.35 -11.28
C ARG A 2 -25.63 29.56 -9.90
N LYS A 3 -26.38 29.40 -8.79
CA LYS A 3 -25.84 29.61 -7.43
C LYS A 3 -25.27 28.34 -6.77
N THR A 4 -25.66 27.16 -7.24
CA THR A 4 -25.20 25.87 -6.69
C THR A 4 -23.86 25.41 -7.28
N VAL A 5 -23.51 25.88 -8.49
CA VAL A 5 -22.24 25.57 -9.15
C VAL A 5 -21.07 26.40 -8.58
N LEU A 6 -21.34 27.64 -8.10
CA LEU A 6 -20.30 28.47 -7.48
C LEU A 6 -19.83 27.94 -6.12
N GLY A 7 -20.72 27.30 -5.35
CA GLY A 7 -20.38 26.70 -4.06
C GLY A 7 -19.45 25.49 -4.17
N PHE A 8 -19.59 24.70 -5.24
CA PHE A 8 -18.70 23.55 -5.50
C PHE A 8 -17.30 23.97 -5.95
N ILE A 9 -17.16 25.10 -6.65
CA ILE A 9 -15.86 25.65 -7.06
C ILE A 9 -15.14 26.32 -5.86
N ALA A 10 -15.88 26.94 -4.94
CA ALA A 10 -15.29 27.55 -3.74
C ALA A 10 -14.83 26.50 -2.70
N SER A 11 -15.51 25.36 -2.61
CA SER A 11 -15.14 24.31 -1.64
C SER A 11 -13.91 23.48 -2.06
N PHE A 12 -13.49 23.54 -3.34
CA PHE A 12 -12.24 22.94 -3.82
C PHE A 12 -10.99 23.81 -3.57
N MET A 13 -11.15 25.08 -3.17
CA MET A 13 -10.00 25.98 -2.94
C MET A 13 -9.39 25.85 -1.53
N VAL A 14 -10.08 25.24 -0.56
CA VAL A 14 -9.64 25.19 0.84
C VAL A 14 -8.82 23.93 1.18
N LEU A 15 -8.46 23.11 0.18
CA LEU A 15 -7.45 22.04 0.31
C LEU A 15 -6.25 22.24 -0.64
N SER A 16 -6.03 23.47 -1.10
CA SER A 16 -4.80 23.84 -1.80
C SER A 16 -3.67 23.93 -0.78
N ALA A 17 -3.08 22.79 -0.40
CA ALA A 17 -1.72 22.78 0.13
C ALA A 17 -0.87 23.64 -0.81
N HIS A 18 -0.25 24.70 -0.29
CA HIS A 18 0.45 25.76 -1.04
C HIS A 18 1.16 25.23 -2.29
N ALA A 19 0.50 25.29 -3.46
CA ALA A 19 1.15 24.98 -4.71
C ALA A 19 2.05 26.17 -5.04
N GLN A 20 3.37 25.98 -5.01
CA GLN A 20 4.34 27.02 -5.37
C GLN A 20 4.02 27.60 -6.75
N ASP A 21 3.85 28.92 -6.84
CA ASP A 21 3.54 29.64 -8.08
C ASP A 21 4.80 29.70 -8.97
N LEU A 22 4.84 28.90 -10.04
CA LEU A 22 5.94 28.89 -11.01
C LEU A 22 5.68 29.90 -12.15
N LYS A 23 6.56 30.89 -12.26
CA LYS A 23 6.63 31.82 -13.38
C LYS A 23 7.98 31.69 -14.08
N ILE A 24 7.96 31.82 -15.41
CA ILE A 24 9.19 31.90 -16.21
C ILE A 24 9.14 33.20 -17.00
N LYS A 25 10.13 34.06 -16.83
CA LYS A 25 10.24 35.36 -17.52
C LYS A 25 11.62 35.50 -18.12
N LYS A 26 11.72 35.60 -19.46
CA LYS A 26 13.01 35.71 -20.18
C LYS A 26 14.07 34.66 -19.77
N GLY A 27 13.63 33.44 -19.47
CA GLY A 27 14.49 32.34 -19.00
C GLY A 27 14.72 32.31 -17.48
N GLU A 28 14.34 33.34 -16.73
CA GLU A 28 14.41 33.34 -15.27
C GLU A 28 13.27 32.51 -14.67
N VAL A 29 13.62 31.55 -13.82
CA VAL A 29 12.70 30.70 -13.06
C VAL A 29 12.38 31.37 -11.74
N LEU A 30 11.12 31.74 -11.57
CA LEU A 30 10.58 32.40 -10.37
C LEU A 30 9.64 31.44 -9.65
N LEU A 31 9.93 31.16 -8.38
CA LEU A 31 9.07 30.40 -7.48
C LEU A 31 8.52 31.35 -6.42
N ASP A 32 7.20 31.48 -6.36
CA ASP A 32 6.52 32.44 -5.46
C ASP A 32 7.04 33.89 -5.61
N GLY A 33 7.51 34.23 -6.82
CA GLY A 33 8.09 35.53 -7.15
C GLY A 33 9.59 35.66 -6.89
N THR A 34 10.24 34.69 -6.26
CA THR A 34 11.69 34.70 -6.01
C THR A 34 12.47 34.04 -7.15
N PRO A 35 13.49 34.70 -7.73
CA PRO A 35 14.40 34.09 -8.70
C PRO A 35 15.22 32.97 -8.08
N VAL A 36 15.11 31.77 -8.64
CA VAL A 36 15.81 30.58 -8.11
C VAL A 36 16.81 29.97 -9.09
N ALA A 37 16.62 30.17 -10.40
CA ALA A 37 17.47 29.64 -11.45
C ALA A 37 17.25 30.37 -12.79
N LEU A 38 18.12 30.10 -13.75
CA LEU A 38 17.91 30.40 -15.17
C LEU A 38 17.76 29.09 -15.94
N VAL A 39 16.82 29.06 -16.90
CA VAL A 39 16.58 27.92 -17.78
C VAL A 39 16.60 28.38 -19.23
N LYS A 40 17.35 27.66 -20.07
CA LYS A 40 17.38 27.84 -21.51
C LYS A 40 17.05 26.52 -22.20
N GLU A 41 16.01 26.52 -23.02
CA GLU A 41 15.60 25.36 -23.81
C GLU A 41 16.11 25.51 -25.24
N GLU A 42 16.83 24.51 -25.74
CA GLU A 42 17.21 24.41 -27.15
C GLU A 42 16.80 23.04 -27.67
N LYS A 43 15.84 23.03 -28.61
CA LYS A 43 15.15 21.84 -29.12
C LYS A 43 14.44 21.04 -28.00
N ARG A 44 15.13 20.08 -27.40
CA ARG A 44 14.64 19.19 -26.32
C ARG A 44 15.66 19.02 -25.20
N VAL A 45 16.72 19.81 -25.22
CA VAL A 45 17.75 19.85 -24.17
C VAL A 45 17.57 21.16 -23.42
N CYS A 46 17.46 21.06 -22.11
CA CYS A 46 17.36 22.20 -21.23
C CYS A 46 18.69 22.40 -20.53
N GLU A 47 19.19 23.62 -20.53
CA GLU A 47 20.30 24.07 -19.70
C GLU A 47 19.74 24.75 -18.45
N LEU A 48 20.22 24.32 -17.28
CA LEU A 48 19.96 24.97 -16.01
C LEU A 48 21.22 25.70 -15.55
N SER A 49 21.06 26.98 -15.21
CA SER A 49 22.11 27.82 -14.67
C SER A 49 21.66 28.46 -13.35
N ALA A 50 22.62 28.81 -12.50
CA ALA A 50 22.36 29.59 -11.30
C ALA A 50 21.92 31.03 -11.67
N PRO A 51 21.30 31.78 -10.73
CA PRO A 51 20.88 33.16 -10.99
C PRO A 51 22.01 34.11 -11.44
N ASP A 52 23.27 33.78 -11.12
CA ASP A 52 24.47 34.50 -11.57
C ASP A 52 24.91 34.15 -13.01
N GLY A 53 24.19 33.26 -13.70
CA GLY A 53 24.50 32.82 -15.05
C GLY A 53 25.44 31.62 -15.14
N LYS A 54 25.99 31.13 -14.02
CA LYS A 54 26.89 29.97 -14.04
C LYS A 54 26.10 28.70 -14.36
N LYS A 55 26.50 28.01 -15.42
CA LYS A 55 25.91 26.72 -15.83
C LYS A 55 26.05 25.67 -14.74
N VAL A 56 24.95 24.97 -14.44
CA VAL A 56 24.90 23.90 -13.44
C VAL A 56 24.85 22.54 -14.10
N PHE A 57 23.95 22.32 -15.07
CA PHE A 57 23.89 21.11 -15.90
C PHE A 57 23.03 21.31 -17.15
N THR A 58 23.09 20.36 -18.07
CA THR A 58 22.04 20.15 -19.07
C THR A 58 21.22 18.91 -18.74
N PHE A 59 19.95 18.88 -19.16
CA PHE A 59 19.09 17.72 -18.97
C PHE A 59 18.07 17.57 -20.09
N PHE A 60 17.58 16.34 -20.27
CA PHE A 60 16.50 16.02 -21.18
C PHE A 60 15.79 14.74 -20.73
N ILE A 61 14.58 14.51 -21.25
CA ILE A 61 13.86 13.26 -21.07
C ILE A 61 14.28 12.30 -22.18
N THR A 62 14.65 11.08 -21.80
CA THR A 62 15.03 10.01 -22.72
C THR A 62 14.40 8.71 -22.31
N ASN A 63 14.15 7.86 -23.30
CA ASN A 63 13.78 6.46 -23.11
C ASN A 63 14.84 5.52 -23.71
N ARG A 64 15.99 6.08 -24.11
CA ARG A 64 17.07 5.36 -24.76
C ARG A 64 18.22 5.14 -23.79
N THR A 65 18.66 3.88 -23.69
CA THR A 65 19.86 3.53 -22.92
C THR A 65 21.11 4.09 -23.58
N LYS A 66 22.25 3.99 -22.88
CA LYS A 66 23.57 4.36 -23.44
C LYS A 66 23.89 3.61 -24.74
N GLN A 67 23.40 2.38 -24.89
CA GLN A 67 23.62 1.55 -26.08
C GLN A 67 22.66 1.90 -27.23
N GLY A 68 21.74 2.86 -27.01
CA GLY A 68 20.77 3.29 -28.02
C GLY A 68 19.48 2.46 -28.04
N VAL A 69 19.30 1.52 -27.10
CA VAL A 69 18.10 0.69 -26.98
C VAL A 69 16.93 1.55 -26.51
N SER A 70 15.83 1.57 -27.27
CA SER A 70 14.61 2.26 -26.85
C SER A 70 13.81 1.39 -25.88
N THR A 71 13.36 1.99 -24.80
CA THR A 71 12.66 1.32 -23.70
C THR A 71 11.24 1.88 -23.55
N PRO A 72 10.34 1.19 -22.84
CA PRO A 72 8.98 1.67 -22.57
C PRO A 72 8.91 2.69 -21.41
N GLU A 73 10.01 2.90 -20.67
CA GLU A 73 10.07 3.84 -19.55
C GLU A 73 10.95 5.04 -19.92
N ASP A 74 10.46 6.25 -19.64
CA ASP A 74 11.24 7.48 -19.78
C ASP A 74 11.92 7.84 -18.46
N TRP A 75 13.13 8.38 -18.51
CA TRP A 75 13.86 8.95 -17.38
C TRP A 75 14.49 10.29 -17.76
N LEU A 76 14.94 11.04 -16.74
CA LEU A 76 15.71 12.26 -16.94
C LEU A 76 17.19 11.90 -16.99
N GLN A 77 17.90 12.33 -18.04
CA GLN A 77 19.35 12.26 -18.12
C GLN A 77 19.95 13.65 -17.96
N PHE A 78 20.93 13.77 -17.07
CA PHE A 78 21.62 15.01 -16.74
C PHE A 78 23.09 14.92 -17.10
N THR A 79 23.66 16.02 -17.60
CA THR A 79 25.08 16.12 -17.93
C THR A 79 25.69 17.35 -17.27
N SER A 80 26.76 17.18 -16.49
CA SER A 80 27.50 18.29 -15.87
C SER A 80 28.28 19.08 -16.92
N PRO A 81 28.74 20.31 -16.60
CA PRO A 81 29.64 21.07 -17.47
C PRO A 81 30.92 20.32 -17.84
N GLU A 82 31.40 19.45 -16.93
CA GLU A 82 32.60 18.61 -17.08
C GLU A 82 32.31 17.29 -17.82
N GLY A 83 31.03 17.01 -18.16
CA GLY A 83 30.62 15.84 -18.93
C GLY A 83 30.23 14.61 -18.11
N ALA A 84 30.19 14.70 -16.77
CA ALA A 84 29.66 13.62 -15.93
C ALA A 84 28.16 13.44 -16.15
N VAL A 85 27.65 12.21 -16.10
CA VAL A 85 26.22 11.92 -16.37
C VAL A 85 25.57 11.19 -15.21
N PHE A 86 24.35 11.59 -14.86
CA PHE A 86 23.48 10.81 -13.98
C PHE A 86 22.05 10.73 -14.52
N GLU A 87 21.27 9.76 -14.02
CA GLU A 87 19.87 9.55 -14.40
C GLU A 87 18.95 9.54 -13.17
N LEU A 88 17.76 10.14 -13.30
CA LEU A 88 16.70 10.10 -12.30
C LEU A 88 15.38 9.66 -12.92
N GLN A 89 14.50 9.13 -12.07
CA GLN A 89 13.13 8.82 -12.48
C GLN A 89 12.45 10.06 -13.06
N ASN A 90 11.74 9.89 -14.17
CA ASN A 90 10.91 10.97 -14.74
C ASN A 90 9.65 11.17 -13.87
N PRO A 91 9.45 12.33 -13.23
CA PRO A 91 8.25 12.59 -12.44
C PRO A 91 6.98 12.62 -13.29
N LYS A 92 5.81 12.45 -12.67
CA LYS A 92 4.52 12.53 -13.37
C LYS A 92 4.35 13.88 -14.08
N ASP A 93 3.72 13.86 -15.24
CA ASP A 93 3.46 15.07 -16.02
C ASP A 93 2.48 15.99 -15.30
N ARG A 94 2.80 17.29 -15.29
CA ARG A 94 1.84 18.35 -14.95
C ARG A 94 1.28 18.94 -16.24
N ILE A 95 -0.03 19.18 -16.27
CA ILE A 95 -0.69 19.80 -17.42
C ILE A 95 -0.30 21.27 -17.49
N VAL A 96 0.55 21.63 -18.46
CA VAL A 96 1.03 23.00 -18.68
C VAL A 96 1.15 23.29 -20.17
N LEU A 97 0.92 24.55 -20.56
CA LEU A 97 0.96 24.99 -21.96
C LEU A 97 2.35 25.45 -22.44
N SER A 98 3.36 25.44 -21.55
CA SER A 98 4.72 25.88 -21.85
C SER A 98 5.70 24.72 -21.67
N ASN A 99 6.42 24.37 -22.74
CA ASN A 99 7.45 23.31 -22.71
C ASN A 99 8.53 23.59 -21.67
N THR A 100 9.00 24.83 -21.57
CA THR A 100 10.01 25.19 -20.58
C THR A 100 9.47 25.05 -19.15
N LYS A 101 8.21 25.44 -18.89
CA LYS A 101 7.58 25.15 -17.58
C LYS A 101 7.46 23.66 -17.32
N TYR A 102 7.10 22.88 -18.36
CA TYR A 102 7.01 21.43 -18.26
C TYR A 102 8.34 20.83 -17.78
N PHE A 103 9.47 21.20 -18.39
CA PHE A 103 10.79 20.72 -17.96
C PHE A 103 11.19 21.22 -16.57
N VAL A 104 10.89 22.47 -16.20
CA VAL A 104 11.18 22.98 -14.85
C VAL A 104 10.38 22.23 -13.78
N TYR A 105 9.13 21.86 -14.04
CA TYR A 105 8.36 21.02 -13.12
C TYR A 105 8.99 19.64 -12.92
N LYS A 106 9.63 19.05 -13.93
CA LYS A 106 10.40 17.81 -13.76
C LYS A 106 11.53 17.96 -12.74
N LEU A 107 12.18 19.13 -12.68
CA LEU A 107 13.21 19.40 -11.69
C LEU A 107 12.62 19.64 -10.29
N LEU A 108 11.50 20.35 -10.18
CA LEU A 108 10.80 20.60 -8.92
C LEU A 108 10.29 19.29 -8.28
N ASP A 109 9.82 18.35 -9.10
CA ASP A 109 9.20 17.09 -8.65
C ASP A 109 10.18 15.91 -8.62
N SER A 110 11.43 16.14 -9.01
CA SER A 110 12.48 15.12 -8.98
C SER A 110 12.78 14.67 -7.55
N ARG A 111 13.30 13.43 -7.44
CA ARG A 111 13.80 12.87 -6.17
C ARG A 111 15.24 12.38 -6.39
N PRO A 112 16.24 12.99 -5.73
CA PRO A 112 16.14 14.14 -4.83
C PRO A 112 15.70 15.41 -5.56
N GLN A 113 15.08 16.35 -4.83
CA GLN A 113 14.62 17.62 -5.39
C GLN A 113 15.81 18.51 -5.76
N LEU A 114 15.93 18.85 -7.05
CA LEU A 114 17.08 19.59 -7.58
C LEU A 114 16.92 21.12 -7.50
N ILE A 115 15.67 21.62 -7.56
CA ILE A 115 15.34 23.03 -7.34
C ILE A 115 14.16 23.14 -6.38
N ALA A 116 14.17 24.16 -5.53
CA ALA A 116 13.11 24.47 -4.59
C ALA A 116 12.98 25.99 -4.43
N GLY A 117 12.01 26.45 -3.62
CA GLY A 117 11.85 27.88 -3.30
C GLY A 117 13.12 28.53 -2.70
N SER A 118 13.98 27.72 -2.06
CA SER A 118 15.28 28.15 -1.53
C SER A 118 16.40 28.25 -2.58
N GLY A 119 16.14 27.96 -3.86
CA GLY A 119 17.13 27.94 -4.93
C GLY A 119 17.51 26.54 -5.41
N ILE A 120 18.64 26.46 -6.11
CA ILE A 120 19.21 25.21 -6.62
C ILE A 120 19.86 24.43 -5.47
N ASN A 121 19.55 23.14 -5.36
CA ASN A 121 20.14 22.27 -4.34
C ASN A 121 21.54 21.78 -4.76
N GLN A 122 22.54 22.65 -4.59
CA GLN A 122 23.93 22.39 -4.97
C GLN A 122 24.50 21.12 -4.31
N SER A 123 24.14 20.85 -3.05
CA SER A 123 24.64 19.68 -2.31
C SER A 123 24.14 18.36 -2.91
N ALA A 124 22.85 18.28 -3.25
CA ALA A 124 22.27 17.10 -3.88
C ALA A 124 22.86 16.88 -5.28
N ILE A 125 23.03 17.95 -6.06
CA ILE A 125 23.61 17.89 -7.40
C ILE A 125 25.07 17.41 -7.34
N ALA A 126 25.88 17.97 -6.42
CA ALA A 126 27.26 17.55 -6.24
C ALA A 126 27.36 16.07 -5.83
N GLY A 127 26.47 15.60 -4.94
CA GLY A 127 26.40 14.18 -4.56
C GLY A 127 26.05 13.26 -5.74
N LEU A 128 25.09 13.65 -6.57
CA LEU A 128 24.66 12.87 -7.74
C LEU A 128 25.76 12.77 -8.81
N PHE A 129 26.43 13.87 -9.14
CA PHE A 129 27.53 13.85 -10.11
C PHE A 129 28.80 13.22 -9.56
N GLY A 130 29.09 13.37 -8.25
CA GLY A 130 30.24 12.75 -7.61
C GLY A 130 30.18 11.22 -7.61
N GLN A 131 28.97 10.66 -7.55
CA GLN A 131 28.76 9.21 -7.66
C GLN A 131 28.61 8.72 -9.10
N GLY A 132 28.08 9.56 -10.02
CA GLY A 132 27.90 9.25 -11.43
C GLY A 132 27.11 7.95 -11.66
N SER A 133 25.78 8.02 -11.77
CA SER A 133 24.95 6.81 -11.79
C SER A 133 23.94 6.80 -12.94
N ARG A 134 23.89 5.68 -13.68
CA ARG A 134 22.94 5.42 -14.77
C ARG A 134 22.03 4.22 -14.47
N PRO A 135 21.25 4.26 -13.37
CA PRO A 135 20.53 3.08 -12.90
C PRO A 135 19.41 2.64 -13.86
N PHE A 136 18.81 3.57 -14.62
CA PHE A 136 17.74 3.25 -15.56
C PHE A 136 18.29 2.62 -16.83
N SER A 137 19.32 3.22 -17.43
CA SER A 137 20.03 2.61 -18.55
C SER A 137 20.56 1.22 -18.18
N ALA A 138 21.22 1.07 -17.02
CA ALA A 138 21.80 -0.21 -16.61
C ALA A 138 20.74 -1.30 -16.36
N LYS A 139 19.61 -0.94 -15.73
CA LYS A 139 18.44 -1.83 -15.57
C LYS A 139 17.98 -2.34 -16.93
N TRP A 140 17.74 -1.42 -17.87
CA TRP A 140 17.19 -1.77 -19.18
C TRP A 140 18.18 -2.51 -20.09
N ASP A 141 19.46 -2.17 -20.06
CA ASP A 141 20.52 -2.92 -20.75
C ASP A 141 20.59 -4.37 -20.23
N SER A 142 20.41 -4.57 -18.91
CA SER A 142 20.38 -5.92 -18.31
C SER A 142 19.16 -6.73 -18.75
N ILE A 143 17.96 -6.12 -18.74
CA ILE A 143 16.74 -6.74 -19.26
C ILE A 143 16.92 -7.09 -20.75
N TYR A 144 17.57 -6.21 -21.51
CA TYR A 144 17.73 -6.38 -22.95
C TYR A 144 18.62 -7.57 -23.26
N ALA A 145 19.72 -7.74 -22.53
CA ALA A 145 20.59 -8.91 -22.64
C ALA A 145 19.83 -10.22 -22.34
N VAL A 146 18.94 -10.22 -21.34
CA VAL A 146 18.08 -11.37 -21.02
C VAL A 146 17.13 -11.66 -22.18
N VAL A 147 16.44 -10.66 -22.71
CA VAL A 147 15.49 -10.85 -23.83
C VAL A 147 16.21 -11.34 -25.09
N LYS A 148 17.37 -10.77 -25.44
CA LYS A 148 18.23 -11.27 -26.54
C LYS A 148 18.57 -12.76 -26.37
N LYS A 149 18.94 -13.17 -25.15
CA LYS A 149 19.26 -14.58 -24.87
C LYS A 149 18.03 -15.48 -25.00
N MET A 150 16.87 -15.02 -24.56
CA MET A 150 15.60 -15.75 -24.76
C MET A 150 15.28 -15.90 -26.24
N GLU A 151 15.32 -14.81 -27.02
CA GLU A 151 15.03 -14.84 -28.46
C GLU A 151 16.02 -15.69 -29.24
N LYS A 152 17.29 -15.75 -28.82
CA LYS A 152 18.25 -16.70 -29.40
C LYS A 152 17.81 -18.16 -29.16
N ALA A 153 17.34 -18.48 -27.97
CA ALA A 153 16.82 -19.81 -27.66
C ALA A 153 15.53 -20.12 -28.45
N ASP A 154 14.66 -19.12 -28.64
CA ASP A 154 13.46 -19.25 -29.47
C ASP A 154 13.81 -19.54 -30.95
N GLU A 155 14.85 -18.89 -31.48
CA GLU A 155 15.40 -19.18 -32.81
C GLU A 155 16.04 -20.57 -32.90
N ASP A 156 16.81 -20.99 -31.87
CA ASP A 156 17.43 -22.32 -31.84
C ASP A 156 16.36 -23.43 -31.81
N PHE A 157 15.24 -23.18 -31.13
CA PHE A 157 14.08 -24.05 -31.14
C PHE A 157 13.47 -24.16 -32.54
N THR A 158 13.24 -23.05 -33.24
CA THR A 158 12.64 -23.07 -34.59
C THR A 158 13.62 -23.45 -35.71
N ALA A 159 14.93 -23.42 -35.45
CA ALA A 159 15.91 -24.06 -36.32
C ALA A 159 15.76 -25.59 -36.32
N GLN A 160 15.37 -26.18 -35.19
CA GLN A 160 15.07 -27.62 -35.06
C GLN A 160 13.64 -27.96 -35.50
N HIS A 161 12.74 -26.98 -35.49
CA HIS A 161 11.33 -27.12 -35.89
C HIS A 161 10.99 -26.10 -36.98
N PRO A 162 11.44 -26.32 -38.23
CA PRO A 162 11.39 -25.32 -39.28
C PRO A 162 9.95 -24.98 -39.67
N PHE A 163 9.73 -23.69 -39.93
CA PHE A 163 8.49 -23.14 -40.46
C PHE A 163 8.81 -22.11 -41.56
N SER A 164 7.83 -21.81 -42.40
CA SER A 164 7.91 -20.73 -43.39
C SER A 164 6.68 -19.85 -43.35
N ILE A 165 6.82 -18.60 -43.77
CA ILE A 165 5.70 -17.65 -43.94
C ILE A 165 5.70 -17.23 -45.40
N ASN A 166 4.57 -17.33 -46.08
CA ASN A 166 4.42 -16.83 -47.45
C ASN A 166 3.96 -15.36 -47.46
N ASP A 167 3.92 -14.73 -48.64
CA ASP A 167 3.51 -13.32 -48.75
C ASP A 167 2.03 -13.07 -48.40
N ASN A 168 1.19 -14.10 -48.46
CA ASN A 168 -0.21 -14.04 -48.01
C ASN A 168 -0.34 -14.11 -46.47
N GLY A 169 0.78 -14.26 -45.76
CA GLY A 169 0.84 -14.40 -44.32
C GLY A 169 0.55 -15.81 -43.81
N ASP A 170 0.39 -16.82 -44.67
CA ASP A 170 0.15 -18.18 -44.20
C ASP A 170 1.42 -18.74 -43.56
N ILE A 171 1.26 -19.30 -42.35
CA ILE A 171 2.33 -19.93 -41.57
C ILE A 171 2.28 -21.42 -41.87
N ILE A 172 3.37 -21.96 -42.40
CA ILE A 172 3.45 -23.32 -42.92
C ILE A 172 4.48 -24.11 -42.12
N ILE A 173 4.04 -25.26 -41.58
CA ILE A 173 4.89 -26.25 -40.90
C ILE A 173 4.62 -27.59 -41.57
N ASN A 174 5.67 -28.35 -41.92
CA ASN A 174 5.53 -29.67 -42.57
C ASN A 174 4.60 -29.69 -43.79
N LYS A 175 4.62 -28.62 -44.60
CA LYS A 175 3.76 -28.40 -45.79
C LYS A 175 2.27 -28.19 -45.50
N GLU A 176 1.87 -28.01 -44.24
CA GLU A 176 0.51 -27.68 -43.85
C GLU A 176 0.41 -26.24 -43.35
N VAL A 177 -0.67 -25.54 -43.70
CA VAL A 177 -0.98 -24.23 -43.12
C VAL A 177 -1.50 -24.43 -41.71
N VAL A 178 -0.73 -23.96 -40.73
CA VAL A 178 -1.05 -24.07 -39.30
C VAL A 178 -1.55 -22.76 -38.69
N GLY A 179 -1.40 -21.64 -39.39
CA GLY A 179 -1.85 -20.35 -38.89
C GLY A 179 -1.69 -19.26 -39.93
N LYS A 180 -2.00 -18.02 -39.54
CA LYS A 180 -1.97 -16.86 -40.43
C LYS A 180 -1.52 -15.59 -39.71
N VAL A 181 -0.65 -14.83 -40.36
CA VAL A 181 -0.25 -13.49 -39.98
C VAL A 181 -1.20 -12.50 -40.63
N LEU A 182 -1.77 -11.61 -39.84
CA LEU A 182 -2.54 -10.46 -40.32
C LEU A 182 -1.85 -9.17 -39.92
N VAL A 183 -1.87 -8.20 -40.82
CA VAL A 183 -1.31 -6.86 -40.60
C VAL A 183 -2.43 -5.84 -40.63
N ASN A 184 -2.42 -4.92 -39.67
CA ASN A 184 -3.26 -3.74 -39.68
C ASN A 184 -2.37 -2.49 -39.59
N ASP A 185 -2.56 -1.54 -40.48
CA ASP A 185 -1.86 -0.26 -40.50
C ASP A 185 -2.85 0.85 -40.04
N PRO A 186 -3.02 1.06 -38.71
CA PRO A 186 -4.09 1.92 -38.19
C PRO A 186 -3.88 3.41 -38.50
N SER A 187 -2.64 3.82 -38.76
CA SER A 187 -2.27 5.16 -39.18
C SER A 187 -0.91 5.14 -39.88
N LEU A 188 -0.58 6.21 -40.61
CA LEU A 188 0.73 6.35 -41.24
C LEU A 188 1.85 6.13 -40.21
N GLY A 189 2.76 5.21 -40.51
CA GLY A 189 3.88 4.90 -39.64
C GLY A 189 3.57 3.94 -38.48
N LYS A 190 2.33 3.46 -38.29
CA LYS A 190 2.00 2.43 -37.27
C LYS A 190 1.64 1.11 -37.93
N ARG A 191 1.98 0.00 -37.28
CA ARG A 191 1.70 -1.33 -37.79
C ARG A 191 1.45 -2.32 -36.65
N ASN A 192 0.30 -2.98 -36.70
CA ASN A 192 -0.07 -4.02 -35.75
C ASN A 192 -0.04 -5.37 -36.46
N TYR A 193 0.45 -6.38 -35.76
CA TYR A 193 0.51 -7.75 -36.26
C TYR A 193 -0.32 -8.64 -35.36
N TYR A 194 -1.12 -9.50 -35.98
CA TYR A 194 -1.94 -10.49 -35.31
C TYR A 194 -1.58 -11.86 -35.87
N ILE A 195 -1.44 -12.83 -34.99
CA ILE A 195 -1.23 -14.22 -35.35
C ILE A 195 -2.52 -14.97 -35.05
N LYS A 196 -3.07 -15.60 -36.08
CA LYS A 196 -4.21 -16.48 -35.98
C LYS A 196 -3.80 -17.93 -36.16
N ASP A 197 -4.60 -18.78 -35.54
CA ASP A 197 -4.53 -20.22 -35.62
C ASP A 197 -5.14 -20.71 -36.96
N ARG A 198 -5.11 -22.01 -37.26
CA ARG A 198 -5.64 -22.57 -38.52
C ARG A 198 -7.14 -22.34 -38.70
N VAL A 199 -7.90 -22.29 -37.61
CA VAL A 199 -9.37 -22.12 -37.62
C VAL A 199 -9.81 -20.67 -37.43
N GLY A 200 -8.86 -19.74 -37.25
CA GLY A 200 -9.07 -18.30 -37.20
C GLY A 200 -9.13 -17.68 -35.80
N ASN A 201 -8.82 -18.44 -34.74
CA ASN A 201 -8.68 -17.90 -33.39
C ASN A 201 -7.46 -16.97 -33.32
N GLN A 202 -7.59 -15.82 -32.67
CA GLN A 202 -6.43 -14.94 -32.45
C GLN A 202 -5.56 -15.52 -31.33
N ILE A 203 -4.33 -15.89 -31.65
CA ILE A 203 -3.35 -16.45 -30.72
C ILE A 203 -2.51 -15.38 -30.07
N ALA A 204 -2.14 -14.35 -30.83
CA ALA A 204 -1.29 -13.29 -30.32
C ALA A 204 -1.42 -12.00 -31.12
N GLU A 205 -1.02 -10.90 -30.50
CA GLU A 205 -0.89 -9.60 -31.13
C GLU A 205 0.33 -8.83 -30.61
N ILE A 206 0.87 -7.97 -31.48
CA ILE A 206 1.81 -6.91 -31.12
C ILE A 206 1.39 -5.64 -31.83
N ARG A 207 1.36 -4.53 -31.08
CA ARG A 207 1.00 -3.21 -31.61
C ARG A 207 2.24 -2.33 -31.62
N LEU A 208 2.62 -1.81 -32.79
CA LEU A 208 3.80 -0.97 -32.94
C LEU A 208 3.40 0.50 -33.08
N GLU A 209 4.00 1.34 -32.24
CA GLU A 209 3.77 2.79 -32.21
C GLU A 209 4.48 3.54 -33.35
N SER A 210 5.46 2.93 -34.00
CA SER A 210 6.14 3.45 -35.19
C SER A 210 6.78 2.34 -36.04
N TRP A 211 7.15 2.65 -37.29
CA TRP A 211 8.01 1.77 -38.09
C TRP A 211 9.37 1.64 -37.41
N SER A 212 9.69 0.45 -36.92
CA SER A 212 10.96 0.18 -36.25
C SER A 212 12.02 -0.21 -37.27
N SER A 213 13.08 0.61 -37.36
CA SER A 213 14.37 0.20 -37.93
C SER A 213 15.37 -0.23 -36.84
N SER A 214 14.92 -0.33 -35.58
CA SER A 214 15.72 -0.60 -34.39
C SER A 214 15.05 -1.59 -33.43
N GLU A 215 15.87 -2.36 -32.71
CA GLU A 215 15.49 -3.28 -31.64
C GLU A 215 14.95 -2.53 -30.41
N ASN A 216 13.68 -2.14 -30.47
CA ASN A 216 12.99 -1.50 -29.35
C ASN A 216 12.27 -2.54 -28.49
N PHE A 217 12.17 -2.32 -27.19
CA PHE A 217 11.39 -3.20 -26.34
C PHE A 217 9.90 -3.19 -26.66
N SER A 218 9.30 -4.37 -26.63
CA SER A 218 7.87 -4.57 -26.74
C SER A 218 7.44 -5.84 -26.00
N ASN A 219 6.14 -6.11 -26.04
CA ASN A 219 5.57 -7.37 -25.59
C ASN A 219 4.61 -7.91 -26.66
N ILE A 220 4.70 -9.21 -26.89
CA ILE A 220 3.64 -9.95 -27.58
C ILE A 220 2.56 -10.27 -26.56
N THR A 221 1.33 -9.86 -26.83
CA THR A 221 0.17 -10.24 -26.01
C THR A 221 -0.45 -11.48 -26.61
N THR A 222 -0.66 -12.50 -25.81
CA THR A 222 -1.21 -13.79 -26.26
C THR A 222 -2.70 -13.93 -25.90
N CYS A 223 -3.35 -14.96 -26.43
CA CYS A 223 -4.77 -15.27 -26.21
C CYS A 223 -5.15 -15.52 -24.74
N ASP A 224 -4.17 -15.92 -23.91
CA ASP A 224 -4.26 -16.07 -22.46
C ASP A 224 -3.70 -14.85 -21.70
N ASP A 225 -3.63 -13.69 -22.37
CA ASP A 225 -3.12 -12.40 -21.87
C ASP A 225 -1.67 -12.39 -21.39
N ARG A 226 -0.90 -13.47 -21.61
CA ARG A 226 0.52 -13.48 -21.26
C ARG A 226 1.25 -12.47 -22.12
N LYS A 227 2.11 -11.67 -21.47
CA LYS A 227 3.02 -10.72 -22.09
C LYS A 227 4.37 -11.40 -22.28
N LEU A 228 4.70 -11.76 -23.51
CA LEU A 228 6.01 -12.33 -23.85
C LEU A 228 6.96 -11.17 -24.21
N PRO A 229 8.06 -10.97 -23.46
CA PRO A 229 9.07 -9.97 -23.80
C PRO A 229 9.63 -10.20 -25.19
N PHE A 230 9.71 -9.13 -25.97
CA PHE A 230 10.08 -9.18 -27.39
C PHE A 230 10.81 -7.91 -27.81
N LEU A 231 11.73 -8.02 -28.76
CA LEU A 231 12.36 -6.87 -29.42
C LEU A 231 11.66 -6.59 -30.75
N GLN A 232 11.46 -5.32 -31.09
CA GLN A 232 10.89 -4.92 -32.37
C GLN A 232 11.97 -5.00 -33.46
N TYR A 233 11.72 -5.73 -34.53
CA TYR A 233 12.71 -5.90 -35.61
C TYR A 233 12.35 -5.10 -36.85
N LYS A 234 13.26 -5.11 -37.82
CA LYS A 234 13.05 -4.49 -39.12
C LYS A 234 11.80 -5.08 -39.77
N THR A 235 10.85 -4.20 -40.10
CA THR A 235 9.65 -4.58 -40.82
C THR A 235 9.89 -4.53 -42.33
N ALA A 236 9.30 -5.46 -43.08
CA ALA A 236 9.32 -5.48 -44.54
C ALA A 236 7.90 -5.38 -45.12
N PRO A 237 7.72 -4.88 -46.36
CA PRO A 237 6.43 -4.90 -47.05
C PRO A 237 5.91 -6.31 -47.29
N GLN A 238 6.79 -7.23 -47.72
CA GLN A 238 6.49 -8.64 -47.90
C GLN A 238 6.59 -9.39 -46.57
N LEU A 239 5.61 -10.24 -46.27
CA LEU A 239 5.56 -10.98 -45.01
C LEU A 239 6.59 -12.12 -44.95
N SER A 240 6.94 -12.70 -46.10
CA SER A 240 7.97 -13.75 -46.18
C SER A 240 9.37 -13.25 -45.78
N GLU A 241 9.66 -11.97 -46.04
CA GLU A 241 10.94 -11.32 -45.72
C GLU A 241 10.91 -10.54 -44.39
N ASN A 242 9.76 -10.54 -43.68
CA ASN A 242 9.57 -9.70 -42.50
C ASN A 242 10.15 -10.37 -41.24
N GLU A 243 11.33 -9.92 -40.81
CA GLU A 243 12.03 -10.45 -39.64
C GLU A 243 11.20 -10.35 -38.36
N MET A 244 10.45 -9.25 -38.18
CA MET A 244 9.58 -9.07 -37.02
C MET A 244 8.56 -10.21 -36.94
N VAL A 245 7.89 -10.50 -38.06
CA VAL A 245 6.87 -11.56 -38.12
C VAL A 245 7.49 -12.92 -37.87
N ARG A 246 8.64 -13.21 -38.51
CA ARG A 246 9.35 -14.47 -38.32
C ARG A 246 9.75 -14.70 -36.86
N ARG A 247 10.29 -13.67 -36.19
CA ARG A 247 10.66 -13.76 -34.77
C ARG A 247 9.46 -13.84 -33.85
N MET A 248 8.36 -13.14 -34.17
CA MET A 248 7.09 -13.25 -33.43
C MET A 248 6.56 -14.69 -33.48
N VAL A 249 6.52 -15.32 -34.66
CA VAL A 249 6.12 -16.73 -34.80
C VAL A 249 7.09 -17.66 -34.05
N SER A 250 8.40 -17.40 -34.11
CA SER A 250 9.39 -18.18 -33.37
C SER A 250 9.16 -18.13 -31.86
N LYS A 251 8.90 -16.93 -31.31
CA LYS A 251 8.56 -16.72 -29.90
C LYS A 251 7.34 -17.57 -29.50
N LEU A 252 6.28 -17.53 -30.31
CA LEU A 252 5.04 -18.26 -30.04
C LEU A 252 5.26 -19.77 -30.04
N LEU A 253 5.91 -20.30 -31.08
CA LEU A 253 6.19 -21.74 -31.19
C LEU A 253 7.05 -22.24 -30.03
N ALA A 254 8.12 -21.53 -29.70
CA ALA A 254 9.01 -21.88 -28.58
C ALA A 254 8.33 -21.78 -27.20
N ASN A 255 7.29 -20.96 -27.07
CA ASN A 255 6.48 -20.83 -25.85
C ASN A 255 5.22 -21.72 -25.86
N GLY A 256 5.16 -22.71 -26.76
CA GLY A 256 4.12 -23.75 -26.78
C GLY A 256 2.80 -23.33 -27.43
N TYR A 257 2.80 -22.28 -28.25
CA TYR A 257 1.66 -21.92 -29.08
C TYR A 257 1.84 -22.52 -30.48
N ALA A 258 1.35 -23.76 -30.66
CA ALA A 258 1.57 -24.55 -31.88
C ALA A 258 0.79 -24.06 -33.12
N LEU A 259 -0.05 -23.03 -32.96
CA LEU A 259 -0.91 -22.40 -33.97
C LEU A 259 -2.00 -23.27 -34.60
N GLY A 260 -1.91 -24.59 -34.75
CA GLY A 260 -2.89 -25.45 -35.45
C GLY A 260 -4.39 -25.21 -35.16
N ASP A 261 -5.14 -26.20 -34.68
CA ASP A 261 -6.43 -25.88 -34.05
C ASP A 261 -6.16 -25.72 -32.55
N MET A 262 -6.16 -24.46 -32.09
CA MET A 262 -5.88 -24.15 -30.69
C MET A 262 -7.15 -23.99 -29.85
N THR A 263 -8.34 -24.30 -30.37
CA THR A 263 -9.62 -24.02 -29.69
C THR A 263 -9.66 -24.59 -28.25
N GLU A 264 -9.34 -25.87 -28.07
CA GLU A 264 -9.31 -26.49 -26.74
C GLU A 264 -8.10 -26.04 -25.92
N ASN A 265 -6.95 -25.80 -26.56
CA ASN A 265 -5.76 -25.32 -25.88
C ASN A 265 -5.97 -23.92 -25.26
N ILE A 266 -6.65 -23.02 -25.97
CA ILE A 266 -7.01 -21.68 -25.49
C ILE A 266 -7.94 -21.79 -24.29
N LYS A 267 -8.99 -22.63 -24.37
CA LYS A 267 -9.90 -22.87 -23.24
C LYS A 267 -9.14 -23.33 -21.99
N GLN A 268 -8.24 -24.28 -22.16
CA GLN A 268 -7.46 -24.83 -21.05
C GLN A 268 -6.50 -23.79 -20.44
N ARG A 269 -5.85 -22.97 -21.28
CA ARG A 269 -4.98 -21.88 -20.81
C ARG A 269 -5.75 -20.81 -20.04
N LEU A 270 -6.93 -20.43 -20.51
CA LEU A 270 -7.79 -19.46 -19.83
C LEU A 270 -8.30 -20.00 -18.49
N ALA A 271 -8.66 -21.29 -18.42
CA ALA A 271 -9.05 -21.94 -17.17
C ALA A 271 -7.91 -21.96 -16.14
N ASN A 272 -6.71 -22.39 -16.57
CA ASN A 272 -5.52 -22.40 -15.69
C ASN A 272 -5.16 -21.00 -15.19
N LYS A 273 -5.34 -19.97 -16.03
CA LYS A 273 -5.15 -18.58 -15.64
C LYS A 273 -6.14 -18.17 -14.55
N ALA A 274 -7.43 -18.44 -14.74
CA ALA A 274 -8.47 -18.10 -13.76
C ALA A 274 -8.21 -18.77 -12.40
N GLU A 275 -7.80 -20.05 -12.40
CA GLU A 275 -7.42 -20.78 -11.19
C GLU A 275 -6.20 -20.15 -10.50
N ALA A 276 -5.17 -19.76 -11.26
CA ALA A 276 -4.01 -19.09 -10.72
C ALA A 276 -4.33 -17.70 -10.14
N GLU A 277 -5.19 -16.93 -10.79
CA GLU A 277 -5.65 -15.62 -10.31
C GLU A 277 -6.50 -15.75 -9.04
N GLU A 278 -7.38 -16.75 -8.96
CA GLU A 278 -8.16 -17.05 -7.76
C GLU A 278 -7.26 -17.44 -6.58
N GLN A 279 -6.29 -18.32 -6.83
CA GLN A 279 -5.33 -18.73 -5.81
C GLN A 279 -4.48 -17.55 -5.32
N GLN A 280 -4.02 -16.69 -6.23
CA GLN A 280 -3.28 -15.48 -5.86
C GLN A 280 -4.14 -14.53 -5.02
N ALA A 281 -5.38 -14.27 -5.42
CA ALA A 281 -6.29 -13.43 -4.65
C ALA A 281 -6.57 -13.99 -3.24
N ALA A 282 -6.71 -15.32 -3.13
CA ALA A 282 -6.87 -16.00 -1.85
C ALA A 282 -5.63 -15.88 -0.96
N ASP A 283 -4.43 -15.99 -1.54
CA ASP A 283 -3.17 -15.86 -0.80
C ASP A 283 -2.90 -14.41 -0.37
N GLU A 284 -3.19 -13.43 -1.22
CA GLU A 284 -3.17 -12.01 -0.88
C GLU A 284 -4.15 -11.70 0.26
N GLU A 285 -5.37 -12.23 0.19
CA GLU A 285 -6.36 -12.07 1.26
C GLU A 285 -5.89 -12.71 2.57
N ARG A 286 -5.32 -13.93 2.52
CA ARG A 286 -4.76 -14.60 3.71
C ARG A 286 -3.64 -13.78 4.34
N GLN A 287 -2.79 -13.17 3.51
CA GLN A 287 -1.71 -12.31 3.97
C GLN A 287 -2.24 -11.04 4.63
N LEU A 288 -3.24 -10.36 4.03
CA LEU A 288 -3.89 -9.20 4.62
C LEU A 288 -4.58 -9.54 5.95
N VAL A 289 -5.26 -10.70 6.04
CA VAL A 289 -5.87 -11.18 7.28
C VAL A 289 -4.80 -11.41 8.35
N LYS A 290 -3.67 -12.01 7.98
CA LYS A 290 -2.56 -12.24 8.91
C LYS A 290 -1.98 -10.93 9.43
N GLU A 291 -1.68 -9.98 8.55
CA GLU A 291 -1.16 -8.65 8.91
C GLU A 291 -2.16 -7.88 9.78
N ALA A 292 -3.46 -7.93 9.45
CA ALA A 292 -4.50 -7.31 10.25
C ALA A 292 -4.64 -7.97 11.63
N ARG A 293 -4.46 -9.30 11.74
CA ARG A 293 -4.43 -10.01 13.03
C ARG A 293 -3.21 -9.61 13.86
N GLU A 294 -2.02 -9.54 13.25
CA GLU A 294 -0.77 -9.14 13.92
C GLU A 294 -0.80 -7.68 14.39
N ALA A 295 -1.39 -6.79 13.59
CA ALA A 295 -1.61 -5.39 13.95
C ALA A 295 -2.77 -5.19 14.94
N SER A 296 -3.53 -6.23 15.27
CA SER A 296 -4.66 -6.14 16.18
C SER A 296 -4.29 -6.31 17.64
N VAL A 297 -5.07 -5.70 18.52
CA VAL A 297 -4.96 -5.89 19.99
C VAL A 297 -5.68 -7.15 20.46
N ASN A 298 -6.30 -7.87 19.53
CA ASN A 298 -6.91 -9.17 19.77
C ASN A 298 -5.86 -10.17 20.26
N ILE A 299 -6.30 -11.13 21.05
CA ILE A 299 -5.51 -12.25 21.52
C ILE A 299 -5.99 -13.48 20.74
N TYR A 300 -5.09 -14.17 20.04
CA TYR A 300 -5.44 -15.34 19.24
C TYR A 300 -4.66 -16.57 19.69
N ASN A 301 -5.39 -17.58 20.17
CA ASN A 301 -4.85 -18.92 20.44
C ASN A 301 -3.56 -18.92 21.28
N VAL A 302 -3.48 -18.07 22.30
CA VAL A 302 -2.30 -17.94 23.16
C VAL A 302 -2.43 -18.86 24.37
N PRO A 303 -1.43 -19.69 24.70
CA PRO A 303 -1.47 -20.52 25.91
C PRO A 303 -1.75 -19.68 27.16
N GLY A 304 -2.65 -20.17 28.00
CA GLY A 304 -3.14 -19.42 29.14
C GLY A 304 -4.10 -20.20 30.01
N LYS A 305 -4.75 -19.49 30.92
CA LYS A 305 -5.76 -20.05 31.81
C LYS A 305 -6.82 -19.04 32.21
N VAL A 306 -8.01 -19.54 32.48
CA VAL A 306 -9.14 -18.80 33.06
C VAL A 306 -9.29 -19.22 34.52
N VAL A 307 -9.40 -18.25 35.42
CA VAL A 307 -9.68 -18.43 36.84
C VAL A 307 -11.04 -17.84 37.14
N LEU A 308 -11.98 -18.67 37.57
CA LEU A 308 -13.34 -18.29 37.94
C LEU A 308 -13.37 -17.57 39.29
N ALA A 309 -14.49 -16.92 39.60
CA ALA A 309 -14.66 -16.18 40.86
C ALA A 309 -14.56 -17.06 42.12
N ASP A 310 -14.83 -18.36 42.00
CA ASP A 310 -14.71 -19.35 43.08
C ASP A 310 -13.29 -19.94 43.22
N GLY A 311 -12.35 -19.53 42.36
CA GLY A 311 -10.98 -20.03 42.31
C GLY A 311 -10.75 -21.23 41.37
N THR A 312 -11.80 -21.77 40.75
CA THR A 312 -11.68 -22.87 39.77
C THR A 312 -10.87 -22.40 38.56
N THR A 313 -9.96 -23.24 38.07
CA THR A 313 -9.04 -22.90 36.98
C THR A 313 -9.23 -23.82 35.77
N HIS A 314 -9.23 -23.24 34.56
CA HIS A 314 -9.26 -23.94 33.28
C HIS A 314 -8.06 -23.52 32.42
N GLU A 315 -7.22 -24.46 31.99
CA GLU A 315 -6.02 -24.19 31.18
C GLU A 315 -6.22 -24.55 29.71
N GLY A 316 -5.68 -23.75 28.79
CA GLY A 316 -5.84 -23.98 27.35
C GLY A 316 -5.40 -22.77 26.53
N CYS A 317 -5.77 -22.75 25.25
CA CYS A 317 -5.44 -21.62 24.38
C CYS A 317 -6.54 -20.56 24.44
N ILE A 318 -6.14 -19.34 24.80
CA ILE A 318 -7.00 -18.18 25.00
C ILE A 318 -7.14 -17.37 23.71
N THR A 319 -8.38 -17.05 23.37
CA THR A 319 -8.73 -16.07 22.34
C THR A 319 -9.67 -15.00 22.90
N ILE A 320 -9.32 -13.73 22.72
CA ILE A 320 -10.16 -12.58 23.08
C ILE A 320 -10.19 -11.61 21.89
N ILE A 321 -11.38 -11.32 21.39
CA ILE A 321 -11.58 -10.43 20.23
C ILE A 321 -12.06 -9.08 20.73
N TYR A 322 -11.21 -8.07 20.63
CA TYR A 322 -11.47 -6.66 20.94
C TYR A 322 -11.76 -5.80 19.71
N GLU A 323 -11.44 -6.23 18.48
CA GLU A 323 -11.72 -5.48 17.25
C GLU A 323 -11.95 -6.39 16.04
N SER A 324 -12.74 -5.92 15.06
CA SER A 324 -13.01 -6.63 13.82
C SER A 324 -11.83 -6.57 12.84
N ILE A 325 -11.36 -7.74 12.39
CA ILE A 325 -10.33 -7.86 11.36
C ILE A 325 -10.82 -7.37 10.00
N GLU A 326 -12.07 -7.64 9.64
CA GLU A 326 -12.67 -7.17 8.38
C GLU A 326 -12.70 -5.64 8.31
N LYS A 327 -13.09 -4.97 9.40
CA LYS A 327 -13.05 -3.50 9.47
C LYS A 327 -11.61 -2.98 9.43
N LYS A 328 -10.66 -3.69 10.06
CA LYS A 328 -9.23 -3.34 10.02
C LYS A 328 -8.62 -3.47 8.63
N MET A 329 -9.15 -4.37 7.80
CA MET A 329 -8.84 -4.49 6.37
C MET A 329 -9.61 -3.52 5.47
N GLY A 330 -10.49 -2.67 6.03
CA GLY A 330 -11.32 -1.74 5.26
C GLY A 330 -12.49 -2.40 4.51
N LYS A 331 -12.84 -3.65 4.82
CA LYS A 331 -13.88 -4.44 4.15
C LYS A 331 -15.27 -4.37 4.81
N GLY A 332 -15.53 -3.38 5.68
CA GLY A 332 -16.83 -3.19 6.35
C GLY A 332 -17.69 -2.08 5.75
N THR A 333 -19.01 -2.15 5.91
CA THR A 333 -19.93 -1.03 5.62
C THR A 333 -19.62 0.15 6.54
N GLY A 334 -18.83 1.10 6.05
CA GLY A 334 -18.58 2.36 6.73
C GLY A 334 -19.86 3.16 6.89
N GLY A 335 -20.14 3.64 8.11
CA GLY A 335 -21.16 4.66 8.37
C GLY A 335 -22.47 4.18 9.01
N ILE A 336 -22.65 2.89 9.28
CA ILE A 336 -23.76 2.41 10.12
C ILE A 336 -23.22 2.11 11.52
N LEU A 337 -23.85 2.69 12.54
CA LEU A 337 -23.66 2.28 13.92
C LEU A 337 -23.93 0.77 13.97
N ASP A 338 -22.87 -0.01 14.16
CA ASP A 338 -22.97 -1.47 14.23
C ASP A 338 -23.60 -1.83 15.59
N LEU A 339 -24.92 -1.69 15.67
CA LEU A 339 -25.75 -1.95 16.85
C LEU A 339 -25.80 -3.44 17.20
N ASP A 340 -25.40 -4.31 16.26
CA ASP A 340 -25.39 -5.76 16.37
C ASP A 340 -23.97 -6.36 16.45
N ALA A 341 -22.92 -5.53 16.54
CA ALA A 341 -21.58 -6.03 16.79
C ALA A 341 -21.58 -6.83 18.11
N PRO A 342 -21.28 -8.15 18.10
CA PRO A 342 -21.17 -8.92 19.34
C PRO A 342 -20.20 -8.18 20.25
N ALA A 343 -20.56 -7.93 21.50
CA ALA A 343 -19.81 -7.08 22.43
C ALA A 343 -18.34 -7.53 22.50
N MET A 344 -17.49 -6.95 21.67
CA MET A 344 -16.10 -7.35 21.53
C MET A 344 -15.39 -7.03 22.85
N GLY A 345 -14.52 -7.92 23.29
CA GLY A 345 -13.90 -7.90 24.60
C GLY A 345 -14.80 -8.40 25.74
N SER A 346 -16.06 -8.79 25.51
CA SER A 346 -16.96 -9.28 26.58
C SER A 346 -16.84 -10.78 26.87
N ALA A 347 -16.16 -11.53 26.01
CA ALA A 347 -16.01 -12.97 26.15
C ALA A 347 -14.59 -13.43 25.81
N VAL A 348 -14.15 -14.46 26.51
CA VAL A 348 -12.94 -15.21 26.20
C VAL A 348 -13.33 -16.60 25.72
N THR A 349 -12.68 -17.07 24.66
CA THR A 349 -12.79 -18.44 24.19
C THR A 349 -11.54 -19.20 24.62
N LEU A 350 -11.73 -20.24 25.42
CA LEU A 350 -10.72 -21.22 25.80
C LEU A 350 -10.83 -22.41 24.84
N THR A 351 -9.75 -22.71 24.13
CA THR A 351 -9.66 -23.84 23.22
C THR A 351 -8.79 -24.93 23.82
N HIS A 352 -9.28 -26.16 23.83
CA HIS A 352 -8.46 -27.35 24.07
C HIS A 352 -8.34 -28.14 22.78
N ASN A 353 -7.11 -28.55 22.47
CA ASN A 353 -6.85 -29.51 21.42
C ASN A 353 -6.61 -30.85 22.13
N ASP A 354 -7.58 -31.75 22.04
CA ASP A 354 -7.45 -33.12 22.54
C ASP A 354 -7.36 -34.10 21.37
N ALA A 355 -7.14 -35.38 21.68
CA ALA A 355 -7.02 -36.43 20.66
C ALA A 355 -8.32 -36.66 19.85
N ASN A 356 -9.45 -36.12 20.30
CA ASN A 356 -10.77 -36.26 19.67
C ASN A 356 -11.19 -35.01 18.87
N GLY A 357 -10.43 -33.91 18.94
CA GLY A 357 -10.65 -32.71 18.15
C GLY A 357 -10.45 -31.42 18.95
N LYS A 358 -10.97 -30.32 18.39
CA LYS A 358 -10.94 -28.99 19.00
C LYS A 358 -12.22 -28.80 19.83
N THR A 359 -12.09 -28.59 21.14
CA THR A 359 -13.21 -28.18 22.00
C THR A 359 -13.07 -26.71 22.39
N GLU A 360 -14.18 -25.98 22.38
CA GLU A 360 -14.21 -24.54 22.72
C GLU A 360 -15.17 -24.29 23.89
N GLN A 361 -14.66 -23.60 24.92
CA GLN A 361 -15.46 -23.12 26.05
C GLN A 361 -15.42 -21.59 26.09
N LYS A 362 -16.58 -20.96 26.26
CA LYS A 362 -16.70 -19.49 26.34
C LYS A 362 -16.98 -19.04 27.76
N PHE A 363 -16.26 -18.02 28.22
CA PHE A 363 -16.49 -17.38 29.51
C PHE A 363 -16.74 -15.88 29.33
N LYS A 364 -17.61 -15.28 30.14
CA LYS A 364 -18.01 -13.88 29.99
C LYS A 364 -17.29 -12.98 31.00
N ALA A 365 -16.96 -11.77 30.58
CA ALA A 365 -16.39 -10.74 31.45
C ALA A 365 -17.35 -10.35 32.60
N ALA A 366 -18.65 -10.56 32.41
CA ALA A 366 -19.68 -10.31 33.42
C ALA A 366 -19.51 -11.19 34.68
N ASP A 367 -18.83 -12.33 34.54
CA ASP A 367 -18.69 -13.34 35.57
C ASP A 367 -17.49 -13.05 36.51
N ASN A 368 -16.88 -11.86 36.42
CA ASN A 368 -15.73 -11.40 37.21
C ASN A 368 -14.53 -12.38 37.22
N ILE A 369 -14.31 -13.07 36.11
CA ILE A 369 -13.20 -14.01 35.95
C ILE A 369 -11.89 -13.28 35.67
N THR A 370 -10.78 -13.96 36.00
CA THR A 370 -9.43 -13.53 35.65
C THR A 370 -8.87 -14.43 34.55
N VAL A 371 -8.21 -13.84 33.56
CA VAL A 371 -7.62 -14.56 32.42
C VAL A 371 -6.13 -14.25 32.38
N TYR A 372 -5.31 -15.29 32.29
CA TYR A 372 -3.88 -15.18 32.08
C TYR A 372 -3.57 -15.64 30.67
N ALA A 373 -2.97 -14.78 29.84
CA ALA A 373 -2.61 -15.11 28.47
C ALA A 373 -1.42 -14.26 28.02
N GLY A 374 -0.43 -14.89 27.37
CA GLY A 374 0.69 -14.17 26.75
C GLY A 374 1.54 -13.37 27.74
N GLY A 375 1.70 -13.86 28.98
CA GLY A 375 2.41 -13.16 30.05
C GLY A 375 1.66 -11.96 30.64
N LYS A 376 0.41 -11.73 30.24
CA LYS A 376 -0.46 -10.66 30.73
C LYS A 376 -1.64 -11.23 31.51
N THR A 377 -2.20 -10.38 32.35
CA THR A 377 -3.41 -10.69 33.13
C THR A 377 -4.53 -9.78 32.67
N TYR A 378 -5.72 -10.35 32.49
CA TYR A 378 -6.92 -9.64 32.12
C TYR A 378 -8.02 -9.94 33.15
N ILE A 379 -8.86 -8.95 33.46
CA ILE A 379 -9.98 -9.12 34.38
C ILE A 379 -11.28 -8.65 33.75
N GLY A 380 -12.34 -9.42 33.92
CA GLY A 380 -13.69 -9.01 33.58
C GLY A 380 -14.17 -7.90 34.51
N ALA A 381 -14.51 -6.74 33.95
CA ALA A 381 -15.06 -5.63 34.71
C ALA A 381 -16.13 -4.89 33.91
N LYS A 382 -17.13 -4.35 34.62
CA LYS A 382 -18.09 -3.42 34.05
C LYS A 382 -17.53 -2.00 34.20
N GLY A 383 -17.53 -1.21 33.12
CA GLY A 383 -17.16 0.20 33.22
C GLY A 383 -18.27 1.03 33.87
N SER A 384 -17.91 2.15 34.48
CA SER A 384 -18.87 3.07 35.09
C SER A 384 -19.65 3.84 34.02
N LYS A 385 -20.82 4.39 34.41
CA LYS A 385 -21.66 5.22 33.53
C LYS A 385 -20.94 6.44 32.95
N ASP A 386 -19.92 6.92 33.66
CA ASP A 386 -19.10 8.06 33.28
C ASP A 386 -17.82 7.64 32.55
N GLY A 387 -17.62 6.37 32.21
CA GLY A 387 -16.47 5.91 31.42
C GLY A 387 -16.57 6.27 29.92
N VAL A 388 -15.43 6.51 29.27
CA VAL A 388 -15.32 6.69 27.81
C VAL A 388 -14.39 5.62 27.26
N LEU A 389 -14.93 4.62 26.56
CA LEU A 389 -14.13 3.63 25.81
C LEU A 389 -14.33 3.82 24.31
N THR A 390 -13.24 3.70 23.55
CA THR A 390 -13.30 3.61 22.09
C THR A 390 -13.87 2.25 21.67
N ASN A 391 -14.72 2.25 20.63
CA ASN A 391 -15.35 1.03 20.14
C ASN A 391 -14.36 0.15 19.35
N ALA A 392 -14.62 -1.15 19.39
CA ALA A 392 -14.07 -2.25 18.61
C ALA A 392 -14.34 -2.18 17.09
N GLY A 393 -14.95 -1.10 16.61
CA GLY A 393 -15.53 -0.96 15.27
C GLY A 393 -14.74 -0.09 14.29
N GLY A 394 -13.54 0.35 14.63
CA GLY A 394 -12.79 1.32 13.81
C GLY A 394 -13.26 2.76 14.01
N SER A 395 -12.47 3.70 13.50
CA SER A 395 -12.57 5.14 13.74
C SER A 395 -13.97 5.69 13.41
N GLY A 396 -14.75 6.04 14.44
CA GLY A 396 -15.97 6.85 14.25
C GLY A 396 -17.19 6.49 15.08
N SER A 397 -17.19 5.40 15.86
CA SER A 397 -18.31 5.09 16.76
C SER A 397 -17.90 5.23 18.24
N ILE A 398 -18.46 6.24 18.91
CA ILE A 398 -18.32 6.49 20.35
C ILE A 398 -19.32 5.56 21.06
N ASN A 399 -18.84 4.64 21.91
CA ASN A 399 -19.73 4.00 22.88
C ASN A 399 -19.99 4.99 24.01
N ILE A 400 -21.23 5.50 24.07
CA ILE A 400 -21.72 6.32 25.17
C ILE A 400 -21.98 5.37 26.35
N GLY A 401 -21.00 5.30 27.25
CA GLY A 401 -21.10 4.57 28.51
C GLY A 401 -20.99 3.06 28.34
N THR A 402 -19.89 2.50 28.81
CA THR A 402 -19.63 1.05 28.81
C THR A 402 -20.45 0.36 29.88
N ARG A 403 -21.75 0.20 29.62
CA ARG A 403 -22.64 -0.56 30.50
C ARG A 403 -22.41 -2.08 30.41
N HIS A 404 -21.67 -2.55 29.42
CA HIS A 404 -21.38 -3.97 29.20
C HIS A 404 -20.01 -4.36 29.79
N PRO A 405 -19.93 -5.48 30.53
CA PRO A 405 -18.66 -6.00 31.02
C PRO A 405 -17.70 -6.37 29.89
N GLN A 406 -16.42 -5.99 30.05
CA GLN A 406 -15.33 -6.30 29.13
C GLN A 406 -14.08 -6.74 29.90
N PHE A 407 -13.15 -7.40 29.20
CA PHE A 407 -11.84 -7.75 29.73
C PHE A 407 -10.88 -6.56 29.62
N PHE A 408 -10.26 -6.18 30.73
CA PHE A 408 -9.24 -5.13 30.79
C PHE A 408 -7.89 -5.75 31.14
N GLU A 409 -6.80 -5.25 30.55
CA GLU A 409 -5.44 -5.61 30.95
C GLU A 409 -5.15 -5.04 32.35
N VAL A 410 -4.61 -5.87 33.24
CA VAL A 410 -4.21 -5.46 34.59
C VAL A 410 -2.82 -4.82 34.51
N ARG A 411 -2.75 -3.51 34.78
CA ARG A 411 -1.49 -2.75 34.85
C ARG A 411 -0.89 -2.74 36.25
N PHE A 412 -1.74 -2.83 37.27
CA PHE A 412 -1.34 -2.96 38.66
C PHE A 412 -2.44 -3.62 39.48
N THR A 413 -2.03 -4.38 40.49
CA THR A 413 -2.89 -4.84 41.58
C THR A 413 -2.10 -4.80 42.90
N ASP A 414 -2.79 -4.54 43.99
CA ASP A 414 -2.23 -4.58 45.35
C ASP A 414 -2.42 -5.94 46.04
N GLY A 415 -3.02 -6.92 45.34
CA GLY A 415 -3.36 -8.24 45.89
C GLY A 415 -4.56 -8.26 46.84
N LYS A 416 -5.24 -7.12 47.05
CA LYS A 416 -6.39 -6.96 47.96
C LYS A 416 -7.68 -6.60 47.23
N GLY A 417 -7.71 -6.81 45.92
CA GLY A 417 -8.87 -6.55 45.08
C GLY A 417 -8.95 -5.13 44.52
N ASN A 418 -7.92 -4.29 44.71
CA ASN A 418 -7.79 -3.03 43.99
C ASN A 418 -6.95 -3.23 42.72
N TYR A 419 -7.38 -2.61 41.63
CA TYR A 419 -6.75 -2.75 40.32
C TYR A 419 -6.63 -1.41 39.61
N ILE A 420 -5.53 -1.25 38.88
CA ILE A 420 -5.40 -0.29 37.79
C ILE A 420 -5.44 -1.08 36.49
N LEU A 421 -6.39 -0.73 35.65
CA LEU A 421 -6.78 -1.45 34.46
C LEU A 421 -6.55 -0.57 33.23
N GLU A 422 -6.27 -1.20 32.09
CA GLU A 422 -6.16 -0.54 30.80
C GLU A 422 -6.99 -1.32 29.78
N HIS A 423 -7.78 -0.62 28.96
CA HIS A 423 -8.52 -1.30 27.91
C HIS A 423 -7.61 -1.49 26.68
N PRO A 424 -7.54 -2.69 26.07
CA PRO A 424 -6.58 -2.95 24.99
C PRO A 424 -6.69 -2.03 23.77
N LEU A 425 -7.86 -1.44 23.49
CA LEU A 425 -8.05 -0.44 22.43
C LEU A 425 -7.65 0.99 22.82
N ASP A 426 -7.65 1.31 24.11
CA ASP A 426 -7.40 2.65 24.65
C ASP A 426 -6.09 2.65 25.45
N LYS A 427 -4.98 2.51 24.73
CA LYS A 427 -3.65 2.61 25.34
C LYS A 427 -3.50 3.95 26.05
N ASP A 428 -2.83 3.91 27.21
CA ASP A 428 -2.57 5.05 28.09
C ASP A 428 -3.81 5.60 28.82
N GLU A 429 -4.99 4.98 28.66
CA GLU A 429 -6.18 5.32 29.41
C GLU A 429 -6.38 4.36 30.59
N LEU A 430 -6.10 4.87 31.79
CA LEU A 430 -6.14 4.09 33.02
C LEU A 430 -7.51 4.13 33.70
N TYR A 431 -7.94 2.95 34.12
CA TYR A 431 -9.19 2.71 34.82
C TYR A 431 -8.88 2.25 36.25
N LEU A 432 -9.61 2.79 37.22
CA LEU A 432 -9.51 2.40 38.61
C LEU A 432 -10.66 1.45 38.96
N LYS A 433 -10.35 0.28 39.52
CA LYS A 433 -11.34 -0.63 40.13
C LYS A 433 -10.94 -0.87 41.58
N LEU A 434 -11.72 -0.32 42.51
CA LEU A 434 -11.51 -0.55 43.94
C LEU A 434 -12.26 -1.81 44.41
N LYS A 435 -11.74 -2.48 45.44
CA LYS A 435 -12.28 -3.73 46.00
C LYS A 435 -13.76 -3.64 46.38
N ASP A 436 -14.18 -2.50 46.91
CA ASP A 436 -15.55 -2.25 47.37
C ASP A 436 -16.47 -1.71 46.26
N ARG A 437 -15.98 -1.67 45.01
CA ARG A 437 -16.69 -1.12 43.86
C ARG A 437 -16.94 -2.20 42.81
N LYS A 438 -18.20 -2.31 42.37
CA LYS A 438 -18.59 -3.25 41.31
C LYS A 438 -18.09 -2.84 39.92
N GLU A 439 -17.87 -1.55 39.71
CA GLU A 439 -17.55 -0.97 38.40
C GLU A 439 -16.14 -0.36 38.40
N ALA A 440 -15.43 -0.49 37.28
CA ALA A 440 -14.19 0.22 37.01
C ALA A 440 -14.50 1.60 36.43
N ILE A 441 -13.80 2.65 36.88
CA ILE A 441 -14.03 4.03 36.41
C ILE A 441 -12.82 4.59 35.68
N TYR A 442 -13.08 5.33 34.62
CA TYR A 442 -12.07 6.17 33.96
C TYR A 442 -12.05 7.56 34.59
N LEU A 443 -10.89 7.96 35.11
CA LEU A 443 -10.69 9.24 35.82
C LEU A 443 -9.75 10.20 35.08
N GLY A 444 -9.47 9.95 33.78
CA GLY A 444 -8.62 10.82 32.97
C GLY A 444 -9.38 11.97 32.30
N ASP A 445 -8.77 12.51 31.23
CA ASP A 445 -9.18 13.75 30.58
C ASP A 445 -10.30 13.57 29.54
N LYS A 446 -10.52 12.36 29.03
CA LYS A 446 -11.58 12.11 28.03
C LYS A 446 -12.99 12.25 28.63
N ALA A 447 -13.86 12.95 27.90
CA ALA A 447 -15.30 12.99 28.14
C ALA A 447 -16.06 12.63 26.86
N MET A 448 -17.36 12.33 26.99
CA MET A 448 -18.25 12.10 25.84
C MET A 448 -18.29 13.32 24.91
N LEU A 449 -18.13 14.54 25.44
CA LEU A 449 -18.02 15.78 24.68
C LEU A 449 -16.84 16.59 25.22
N GLY A 450 -15.79 16.74 24.40
CA GLY A 450 -14.59 17.51 24.73
C GLY A 450 -13.72 16.88 25.81
N THR A 451 -12.98 17.72 26.52
CA THR A 451 -12.00 17.32 27.56
C THR A 451 -12.52 17.71 28.94
N ARG A 452 -12.39 16.80 29.92
CA ARG A 452 -12.72 17.09 31.31
C ARG A 452 -11.78 18.14 31.88
N SER A 453 -12.36 19.12 32.56
CA SER A 453 -11.58 20.05 33.38
C SER A 453 -11.06 19.37 34.65
N ALA A 454 -9.99 19.92 35.23
CA ALA A 454 -9.43 19.43 36.50
C ALA A 454 -10.49 19.37 37.61
N LYS A 455 -11.33 20.41 37.73
CA LYS A 455 -12.44 20.46 38.68
C LYS A 455 -13.42 19.29 38.52
N THR A 456 -13.72 18.92 37.28
CA THR A 456 -14.64 17.81 36.98
C THR A 456 -14.01 16.47 37.35
N ARG A 457 -12.73 16.27 37.03
CA ARG A 457 -12.00 15.05 37.42
C ARG A 457 -11.93 14.89 38.93
N THR A 458 -11.51 15.93 39.66
CA THR A 458 -11.43 15.89 41.13
C THR A 458 -12.78 15.56 41.75
N LYS A 459 -13.88 16.15 41.24
CA LYS A 459 -15.23 15.84 41.70
C LYS A 459 -15.59 14.36 41.46
N LEU A 460 -15.35 13.85 40.25
CA LEU A 460 -15.65 12.47 39.88
C LEU A 460 -14.82 11.47 40.72
N THR A 461 -13.54 11.77 40.94
CA THR A 461 -12.66 10.97 41.80
C THR A 461 -13.17 10.95 43.23
N ALA A 462 -13.56 12.09 43.80
CA ALA A 462 -14.12 12.15 45.15
C ALA A 462 -15.43 11.34 45.28
N GLU A 463 -16.32 11.44 44.30
CA GLU A 463 -17.57 10.68 44.24
C GLU A 463 -17.31 9.16 44.16
N TYR A 464 -16.35 8.74 43.34
CA TYR A 464 -15.99 7.33 43.20
C TYR A 464 -15.26 6.76 44.42
N LEU A 465 -14.44 7.57 45.11
CA LEU A 465 -13.84 7.19 46.38
C LEU A 465 -14.91 7.04 47.47
N ASN A 466 -15.90 7.96 47.51
CA ASN A 466 -16.91 8.06 48.58
C ASN A 466 -16.30 8.05 49.98
N ARG A 467 -15.21 8.81 50.13
CA ARG A 467 -14.41 8.95 51.35
C ARG A 467 -14.18 10.45 51.61
N PRO A 468 -14.93 11.08 52.54
CA PRO A 468 -14.80 12.52 52.80
C PRO A 468 -13.47 12.89 53.47
N ASP A 469 -12.75 11.92 54.02
CA ASP A 469 -11.43 12.04 54.61
C ASP A 469 -10.28 12.05 53.60
N MET A 470 -10.57 11.76 52.31
CA MET A 470 -9.58 11.78 51.23
C MET A 470 -9.74 13.04 50.35
N ASP A 471 -8.65 13.76 50.16
CA ASP A 471 -8.60 14.90 49.24
C ASP A 471 -8.23 14.43 47.82
N ALA A 472 -9.27 14.29 46.98
CA ALA A 472 -9.13 13.85 45.60
C ALA A 472 -8.26 14.78 44.72
N SER A 473 -7.99 16.02 45.13
CA SER A 473 -7.18 16.97 44.34
C SER A 473 -5.68 16.66 44.38
N LYS A 474 -5.24 15.81 45.32
CA LYS A 474 -3.83 15.43 45.51
C LYS A 474 -3.32 14.37 44.53
N TYR A 475 -4.23 13.69 43.83
CA TYR A 475 -3.89 12.57 42.97
C TYR A 475 -3.93 12.96 41.50
N ASP A 476 -2.86 12.66 40.77
CA ASP A 476 -2.90 12.69 39.32
C ASP A 476 -3.50 11.38 38.78
N THR A 477 -4.80 11.38 38.53
CA THR A 477 -5.54 10.19 38.07
C THR A 477 -5.25 9.78 36.63
N ARG A 478 -4.36 10.49 35.94
CA ARG A 478 -3.94 10.19 34.56
C ARG A 478 -2.70 9.28 34.51
N THR A 479 -1.98 9.13 35.63
CA THR A 479 -0.73 8.38 35.68
C THR A 479 -0.85 7.14 36.54
N LEU A 480 -0.03 6.13 36.24
CA LEU A 480 0.02 4.89 37.02
C LEU A 480 0.45 5.17 38.46
N GLU A 481 1.42 6.07 38.64
CA GLU A 481 1.97 6.48 39.92
C GLU A 481 0.90 7.20 40.77
N GLY A 482 0.15 8.12 40.17
CA GLY A 482 -0.90 8.85 40.87
C GLY A 482 -2.05 7.94 41.32
N LEU A 483 -2.45 6.98 40.47
CA LEU A 483 -3.46 5.97 40.84
C LEU A 483 -2.94 4.97 41.88
N ARG A 484 -1.65 4.59 41.84
CA ARG A 484 -1.03 3.75 42.87
C ARG A 484 -1.03 4.43 44.24
N GLN A 485 -0.66 5.71 44.28
CA GLN A 485 -0.71 6.50 45.52
C GLN A 485 -2.15 6.59 46.06
N LEU A 486 -3.13 6.80 45.18
CA LEU A 486 -4.54 6.81 45.55
C LEU A 486 -4.99 5.49 46.16
N ILE A 487 -4.61 4.34 45.57
CA ILE A 487 -4.93 3.01 46.11
C ILE A 487 -4.29 2.81 47.50
N ALA A 488 -3.02 3.18 47.66
CA ALA A 488 -2.32 3.04 48.93
C ALA A 488 -2.99 3.84 50.05
N ASP A 489 -3.38 5.09 49.77
CA ASP A 489 -4.06 5.95 50.73
C ASP A 489 -5.49 5.46 51.02
N TYR A 490 -6.21 4.96 50.00
CA TYR A 490 -7.55 4.38 50.16
C TYR A 490 -7.54 3.19 51.12
N ASP A 491 -6.55 2.31 50.96
CA ASP A 491 -6.37 1.15 51.83
C ASP A 491 -5.96 1.53 53.26
N ALA A 492 -5.08 2.53 53.41
CA ALA A 492 -4.67 3.03 54.73
C ALA A 492 -5.84 3.70 55.47
N ALA A 493 -6.74 4.35 54.74
CA ALA A 493 -7.94 4.97 55.28
C ALA A 493 -9.01 3.94 55.69
N GLY A 494 -9.10 2.79 55.01
CA GLY A 494 -10.04 1.70 55.34
C GLY A 494 -9.67 0.86 56.57
N ASN A 495 -8.43 0.96 57.06
CA ASN A 495 -7.94 0.28 58.27
C ASN A 495 -8.03 1.15 59.54
N LYS A 496 -8.71 2.29 59.47
CA LYS A 496 -9.13 3.13 60.60
C LYS A 496 -10.64 3.05 60.73
#